data_AF-A0A960ZWX9-F1
#
_entry.id   AF-A0A960ZWX9-F1
#
_cell.length_a   1.000
_cell.length_b   1.000
_cell.length_c   1.000
_cell.angle_alpha   90.00
_cell.angle_beta   90.00
_cell.angle_gamma   90.00
#
_symmetry.space_group_name_H-M   'P 1'
#
loop_
_entity.id
_entity.type
_entity.pdbx_description
1 polymer ?
#
loop_
_entity_poly.entity_id
_entity_poly.type
_entity_poly.pdbx_seq_one_letter_code
_entity_poly.pdbx_strand_id
1 'polypeptide(L)'
;IIMLRRTFFSALLLLATEASMQAATLLNEIMLNPPGTDNYEFVEILTDANTTITDLWLLQIEGDSTGAGTVDSAINLSGTMTGSNGLILLTSAGYPYTPASGTIVVQDSIFAGSTENGTITFLLVSGFTGTVATDYDSDNDGVFDSTPYSLLLDSVGWTDGGSTDKNYTTAVLSQSSGTPDGAFRIFGDSTANSTSSWIAGDLVDGGTPSVFDVPGDLLIDETKASSNITPGSGAALTPGSENFSGAAAPEPSRILLTLTALCATSFRRRRRS
;
A
#
# COMPACT_ATOMS: atom_id res chain seq x y z
N ILE A 1 42.77 -51.94 36.00
CA ILE A 1 41.62 -52.02 35.08
C ILE A 1 40.80 -50.76 35.29
N ILE A 2 41.02 -49.72 34.49
CA ILE A 2 40.24 -48.47 34.54
C ILE A 2 39.68 -48.30 33.13
N MET A 3 38.36 -48.45 33.01
CA MET A 3 37.61 -48.48 31.77
C MET A 3 37.22 -47.04 31.42
N LEU A 4 37.78 -46.47 30.35
CA LEU A 4 37.43 -45.14 29.87
C LEU A 4 36.15 -45.25 29.02
N ARG A 5 35.01 -44.82 29.56
CA ARG A 5 33.76 -44.68 28.79
C ARG A 5 33.84 -43.41 27.94
N ARG A 6 33.90 -43.56 26.62
CA ARG A 6 33.75 -42.47 25.65
C ARG A 6 32.26 -42.26 25.36
N THR A 7 31.71 -41.17 25.86
CA THR A 7 30.38 -40.68 25.48
C THR A 7 30.50 -39.96 24.14
N PHE A 8 29.80 -40.46 23.11
CA PHE A 8 29.60 -39.73 21.85
C PHE A 8 28.38 -38.81 22.03
N PHE A 9 28.57 -37.51 21.86
CA PHE A 9 27.47 -36.56 21.68
C PHE A 9 27.14 -36.49 20.19
N SER A 10 25.98 -36.99 19.80
CA SER A 10 25.39 -36.71 18.48
C SER A 10 24.79 -35.30 18.52
N ALA A 11 25.33 -34.38 17.72
CA ALA A 11 24.68 -33.10 17.45
C ALA A 11 23.59 -33.32 16.40
N LEU A 12 22.33 -33.20 16.81
CA LEU A 12 21.19 -33.15 15.90
C LEU A 12 21.12 -31.74 15.32
N LEU A 13 21.51 -31.58 14.06
CA LEU A 13 21.39 -30.32 13.33
C LEU A 13 19.92 -30.16 12.91
N LEU A 14 19.19 -29.30 13.61
CA LEU A 14 17.84 -28.90 13.25
C LEU A 14 17.94 -27.87 12.11
N LEU A 15 17.71 -28.32 10.88
CA LEU A 15 17.52 -27.42 9.74
C LEU A 15 16.16 -26.73 9.90
N ALA A 16 16.16 -25.48 10.37
CA ALA A 16 14.99 -24.63 10.29
C ALA A 16 14.78 -24.28 8.82
N THR A 17 13.70 -24.78 8.22
CA THR A 17 13.21 -24.25 6.95
C THR A 17 12.51 -22.94 7.25
N GLU A 18 13.09 -21.81 6.83
CA GLU A 18 12.36 -20.55 6.80
C GLU A 18 11.29 -20.67 5.72
N ALA A 19 10.03 -20.84 6.14
CA ALA A 19 8.92 -20.60 5.25
C ALA A 19 8.88 -19.09 5.01
N SER A 20 9.23 -18.66 3.80
CA SER A 20 8.85 -17.33 3.33
C SER A 20 7.33 -17.25 3.43
N MET A 21 6.79 -16.40 4.31
CA MET A 21 5.40 -16.00 4.16
C MET A 21 5.34 -15.25 2.84
N GLN A 22 4.67 -15.84 1.85
CA GLN A 22 4.20 -15.12 0.69
C GLN A 22 3.38 -13.94 1.20
N ALA A 23 3.75 -12.72 0.81
CA ALA A 23 2.93 -11.56 1.08
C ALA A 23 1.60 -11.80 0.35
N ALA A 24 0.47 -11.62 1.04
CA ALA A 24 -0.79 -11.55 0.34
C ALA A 24 -0.70 -10.41 -0.70
N THR A 25 -1.15 -10.65 -1.93
CA THR A 25 -1.26 -9.57 -2.92
C THR A 25 -2.43 -8.68 -2.51
N LEU A 26 -2.15 -7.42 -2.20
CA LEU A 26 -3.05 -6.47 -1.55
C LEU A 26 -3.01 -5.13 -2.27
N LEU A 27 -4.12 -4.39 -2.22
CA LEU A 27 -4.11 -2.95 -2.46
C LEU A 27 -3.34 -2.28 -1.32
N ASN A 28 -2.49 -1.31 -1.64
CA ASN A 28 -1.52 -0.76 -0.68
C ASN A 28 -1.67 0.75 -0.47
N GLU A 29 -1.75 1.53 -1.55
CA GLU A 29 -1.95 2.98 -1.50
C GLU A 29 -2.78 3.43 -2.70
N ILE A 30 -3.58 4.48 -2.55
CA ILE A 30 -4.45 5.01 -3.59
C ILE A 30 -4.50 6.53 -3.45
N MET A 31 -4.43 7.25 -4.57
CA MET A 31 -4.74 8.68 -4.67
C MET A 31 -5.49 8.90 -5.98
N LEU A 32 -6.72 9.42 -5.89
CA LEU A 32 -7.57 9.63 -7.08
C LEU A 32 -8.05 11.06 -7.22
N ASN A 33 -8.18 11.80 -6.12
CA ASN A 33 -8.61 13.19 -6.18
C ASN A 33 -7.50 14.08 -5.61
N PRO A 34 -6.33 14.18 -6.25
CA PRO A 34 -5.26 15.02 -5.73
C PRO A 34 -5.69 16.49 -5.70
N PRO A 35 -5.25 17.28 -4.70
CA PRO A 35 -5.50 18.71 -4.69
C PRO A 35 -4.99 19.40 -5.96
N GLY A 36 -5.77 20.35 -6.47
CA GLY A 36 -5.40 21.15 -7.63
C GLY A 36 -5.80 20.50 -8.95
N THR A 37 -4.83 20.20 -9.82
CA THR A 37 -5.12 19.54 -11.10
C THR A 37 -5.20 18.05 -10.91
N ASP A 38 -6.25 17.46 -11.44
CA ASP A 38 -6.47 16.02 -11.49
C ASP A 38 -5.52 15.35 -12.51
N ASN A 39 -4.25 15.35 -12.16
CA ASN A 39 -3.20 14.63 -12.82
C ASN A 39 -2.42 13.98 -11.67
N TYR A 40 -1.79 12.84 -11.91
CA TYR A 40 -0.96 12.12 -10.93
C TYR A 40 -1.72 11.19 -9.99
N GLU A 41 -2.91 10.73 -10.38
CA GLU A 41 -3.59 9.64 -9.72
C GLU A 41 -2.70 8.38 -9.70
N PHE A 42 -2.88 7.53 -8.70
CA PHE A 42 -2.21 6.24 -8.67
C PHE A 42 -2.95 5.22 -7.82
N VAL A 43 -2.67 3.95 -8.11
CA VAL A 43 -2.96 2.82 -7.23
C VAL A 43 -1.66 2.04 -7.06
N GLU A 44 -1.36 1.66 -5.83
CA GLU A 44 -0.23 0.81 -5.49
C GLU A 44 -0.70 -0.55 -4.98
N ILE A 45 0.02 -1.59 -5.39
CA ILE A 45 -0.21 -2.98 -4.98
C ILE A 45 1.02 -3.50 -4.26
N LEU A 46 0.81 -4.10 -3.10
CA LEU A 46 1.81 -4.88 -2.36
C LEU A 46 1.67 -6.35 -2.73
N THR A 47 2.78 -7.01 -3.02
CA THR A 47 2.82 -8.42 -3.41
C THR A 47 4.20 -9.01 -3.13
N ASP A 48 4.42 -10.27 -3.50
CA ASP A 48 5.73 -10.89 -3.39
C ASP A 48 6.77 -10.16 -4.24
N ALA A 49 7.95 -9.94 -3.65
CA ALA A 49 9.08 -9.40 -4.38
C ALA A 49 9.64 -10.40 -5.40
N ASN A 50 10.22 -9.87 -6.49
CA ASN A 50 10.91 -10.64 -7.54
C ASN A 50 10.11 -11.82 -8.12
N THR A 51 8.79 -11.66 -8.24
CA THR A 51 7.87 -12.68 -8.73
C THR A 51 7.16 -12.20 -10.00
N THR A 52 6.87 -13.12 -10.92
CA THR A 52 6.02 -12.81 -12.07
C THR A 52 4.57 -13.00 -11.68
N ILE A 53 3.77 -11.93 -11.83
CA ILE A 53 2.34 -11.95 -11.59
C ILE A 53 1.64 -12.86 -12.59
N THR A 54 0.75 -13.70 -12.08
CA THR A 54 -0.10 -14.59 -12.88
C THR A 54 -1.56 -14.27 -12.62
N ASP A 55 -2.30 -13.92 -13.68
CA ASP A 55 -3.76 -13.77 -13.65
C ASP A 55 -4.26 -12.83 -12.54
N LEU A 56 -3.75 -11.59 -12.55
CA LEU A 56 -4.14 -10.53 -11.62
C LEU A 56 -4.69 -9.35 -12.40
N TRP A 57 -5.79 -8.80 -11.91
CA TRP A 57 -6.46 -7.65 -12.48
C TRP A 57 -6.80 -6.64 -11.40
N LEU A 58 -6.58 -5.36 -11.70
CA LEU A 58 -7.14 -4.24 -10.95
C LEU A 58 -8.41 -3.79 -11.67
N LEU A 59 -9.54 -3.84 -10.99
CA LEU A 59 -10.81 -3.31 -11.48
C LEU A 59 -11.16 -2.04 -10.72
N GLN A 60 -11.71 -1.07 -11.46
CA GLN A 60 -12.43 0.07 -10.91
C GLN A 60 -13.92 -0.12 -11.19
N ILE A 61 -14.74 -0.01 -10.17
CA ILE A 61 -16.19 -0.16 -10.23
C ILE A 61 -16.84 1.18 -9.88
N GLU A 62 -17.69 1.66 -10.77
CA GLU A 62 -18.56 2.82 -10.61
C GLU A 62 -19.52 2.58 -9.44
N GLY A 63 -19.67 3.58 -8.58
CA GLY A 63 -20.55 3.54 -7.42
C GLY A 63 -21.67 4.57 -7.45
N ASP A 64 -21.64 5.55 -8.35
CA ASP A 64 -22.58 6.65 -8.40
C ASP A 64 -23.92 6.26 -9.04
N SER A 65 -24.99 6.58 -8.31
CA SER A 65 -26.36 6.67 -8.83
C SER A 65 -26.80 5.47 -9.69
N THR A 66 -26.99 5.65 -11.00
CA THR A 66 -27.46 4.62 -11.94
C THR A 66 -26.34 3.95 -12.71
N GLY A 67 -25.09 4.41 -12.53
CA GLY A 67 -23.91 3.77 -13.10
C GLY A 67 -23.36 2.66 -12.20
N ALA A 68 -23.79 2.65 -10.93
CA ALA A 68 -23.36 1.72 -9.91
C ALA A 68 -23.28 0.28 -10.43
N GLY A 69 -22.10 -0.33 -10.30
CA GLY A 69 -21.86 -1.72 -10.70
C GLY A 69 -21.24 -1.87 -12.08
N THR A 70 -21.04 -0.75 -12.79
CA THR A 70 -20.29 -0.71 -14.04
C THR A 70 -18.80 -0.87 -13.78
N VAL A 71 -18.13 -1.73 -14.57
CA VAL A 71 -16.66 -1.81 -14.58
C VAL A 71 -16.11 -0.67 -15.44
N ASP A 72 -15.57 0.38 -14.85
CA ASP A 72 -15.02 1.52 -15.60
C ASP A 72 -13.63 1.26 -16.15
N SER A 73 -12.83 0.50 -15.42
CA SER A 73 -11.50 0.09 -15.87
C SER A 73 -11.15 -1.32 -15.41
N ALA A 74 -10.35 -1.99 -16.23
CA ALA A 74 -9.83 -3.32 -15.94
C ALA A 74 -8.39 -3.42 -16.45
N ILE A 75 -7.42 -3.34 -15.53
CA ILE A 75 -5.99 -3.36 -15.86
C ILE A 75 -5.45 -4.77 -15.62
N ASN A 76 -4.98 -5.41 -16.69
CA ASN A 76 -4.34 -6.73 -16.61
C ASN A 76 -2.88 -6.60 -16.19
N LEU A 77 -2.52 -7.20 -15.06
CA LEU A 77 -1.15 -7.22 -14.53
C LEU A 77 -0.43 -8.54 -14.78
N SER A 78 -1.05 -9.47 -15.50
CA SER A 78 -0.44 -10.76 -15.84
C SER A 78 0.84 -10.59 -16.63
N GLY A 79 1.91 -11.27 -16.19
CA GLY A 79 3.23 -11.18 -16.79
C GLY A 79 4.09 -10.03 -16.26
N THR A 80 3.54 -9.11 -15.45
CA THR A 80 4.32 -8.09 -14.77
C THR A 80 5.28 -8.77 -13.79
N MET A 81 6.57 -8.44 -13.88
CA MET A 81 7.57 -8.86 -12.91
C MET A 81 7.61 -7.83 -11.79
N THR A 82 7.34 -8.25 -10.55
CA THR A 82 7.46 -7.39 -9.37
C THR A 82 8.94 -7.18 -9.06
N GLY A 83 9.27 -6.00 -8.54
CA GLY A 83 10.65 -5.69 -8.23
C GLY A 83 11.02 -6.10 -6.81
N SER A 84 12.19 -5.66 -6.35
CA SER A 84 12.81 -6.21 -5.14
C SER A 84 12.13 -5.81 -3.84
N ASN A 85 11.26 -4.79 -3.85
CA ASN A 85 10.51 -4.35 -2.68
C ASN A 85 9.04 -4.81 -2.68
N GLY A 86 8.60 -5.57 -3.68
CA GLY A 86 7.24 -6.12 -3.73
C GLY A 86 6.15 -5.09 -4.06
N LEU A 87 6.50 -3.87 -4.48
CA LEU A 87 5.54 -2.83 -4.85
C LEU A 87 5.36 -2.73 -6.36
N ILE A 88 4.10 -2.64 -6.79
CA ILE A 88 3.72 -2.22 -8.15
C ILE A 88 2.94 -0.91 -8.01
N LEU A 89 3.48 0.17 -8.59
CA LEU A 89 2.83 1.46 -8.67
C LEU A 89 2.20 1.62 -10.06
N LEU A 90 0.87 1.68 -10.12
CA LEU A 90 0.11 2.00 -11.32
C LEU A 90 -0.16 3.50 -11.34
N THR A 91 0.27 4.19 -12.40
CA THR A 91 0.10 5.65 -12.52
C THR A 91 0.18 6.11 -13.97
N SER A 92 0.11 7.41 -14.25
CA SER A 92 0.20 7.96 -15.59
C SER A 92 1.64 8.23 -16.02
N ALA A 93 1.83 8.37 -17.34
CA ALA A 93 3.08 8.90 -17.87
C ALA A 93 3.29 10.35 -17.40
N GLY A 94 4.51 10.66 -16.94
CA GLY A 94 4.82 11.99 -16.41
C GLY A 94 4.50 12.18 -14.92
N TYR A 95 4.19 11.09 -14.19
CA TYR A 95 4.07 11.07 -12.74
C TYR A 95 5.28 11.77 -12.07
N PRO A 96 5.05 12.69 -11.10
CA PRO A 96 6.06 13.63 -10.65
C PRO A 96 6.90 13.08 -9.49
N TYR A 97 6.42 12.06 -8.80
CA TYR A 97 7.14 11.43 -7.69
C TYR A 97 8.11 10.37 -8.22
N THR A 98 9.21 10.18 -7.48
CA THR A 98 10.21 9.16 -7.80
C THR A 98 10.00 7.96 -6.88
N PRO A 99 9.51 6.82 -7.40
CA PRO A 99 9.36 5.59 -6.62
C PRO A 99 10.71 5.10 -6.08
N ALA A 100 10.71 4.40 -4.94
CA ALA A 100 11.93 3.82 -4.42
C ALA A 100 12.52 2.78 -5.38
N SER A 101 13.84 2.57 -5.27
CA SER A 101 14.51 1.55 -6.07
C SER A 101 13.92 0.18 -5.76
N GLY A 102 13.54 -0.55 -6.82
CA GLY A 102 12.89 -1.84 -6.70
C GLY A 102 11.38 -1.79 -6.89
N THR A 103 10.73 -0.62 -6.87
CA THR A 103 9.32 -0.50 -7.26
C THR A 103 9.17 -0.67 -8.77
N ILE A 104 8.14 -1.39 -9.18
CA ILE A 104 7.77 -1.52 -10.59
C ILE A 104 6.69 -0.51 -10.91
N VAL A 105 6.91 0.28 -11.95
CA VAL A 105 5.94 1.27 -12.41
C VAL A 105 5.22 0.72 -13.63
N VAL A 106 3.90 0.64 -13.57
CA VAL A 106 3.02 0.32 -14.69
C VAL A 106 2.30 1.59 -15.09
N GLN A 107 2.44 2.01 -16.34
CA GLN A 107 1.82 3.23 -16.83
C GLN A 107 0.50 2.93 -17.53
N ASP A 108 -0.57 3.61 -17.12
CA ASP A 108 -1.87 3.58 -17.77
C ASP A 108 -2.44 5.00 -17.86
N SER A 109 -3.13 5.31 -18.96
CA SER A 109 -3.71 6.64 -19.18
C SER A 109 -4.94 6.92 -18.31
N ILE A 110 -5.55 5.89 -17.69
CA ILE A 110 -6.67 6.13 -16.77
C ILE A 110 -6.26 7.04 -15.61
N PHE A 111 -5.00 6.94 -15.16
CA PHE A 111 -4.44 7.73 -14.06
C PHE A 111 -3.98 9.16 -14.46
N ALA A 112 -4.45 9.65 -15.60
CA ALA A 112 -4.16 10.98 -16.12
C ALA A 112 -5.40 11.90 -16.06
N GLY A 113 -6.11 11.88 -14.93
CA GLY A 113 -7.33 12.64 -14.67
C GLY A 113 -8.57 12.01 -15.28
N SER A 114 -8.55 10.69 -15.44
CA SER A 114 -9.68 9.93 -15.98
C SER A 114 -10.23 8.92 -14.97
N THR A 115 -9.70 8.88 -13.74
CA THR A 115 -10.35 8.17 -12.66
C THR A 115 -11.51 9.01 -12.12
N GLU A 116 -12.35 8.37 -11.32
CA GLU A 116 -13.54 8.99 -10.77
C GLU A 116 -13.22 9.63 -9.41
N ASN A 117 -13.67 10.86 -9.19
CA ASN A 117 -13.51 11.57 -7.91
C ASN A 117 -14.74 11.40 -6.99
N GLY A 118 -15.66 10.50 -7.36
CA GLY A 118 -16.94 10.22 -6.71
C GLY A 118 -16.92 8.95 -5.86
N THR A 119 -18.04 8.23 -5.85
CA THR A 119 -18.16 6.95 -5.15
C THR A 119 -17.55 5.84 -5.99
N ILE A 120 -16.44 5.25 -5.51
CA ILE A 120 -15.64 4.30 -6.26
C ILE A 120 -15.30 3.05 -5.44
N THR A 121 -15.18 1.90 -6.12
CA THR A 121 -14.62 0.67 -5.52
C THR A 121 -13.50 0.10 -6.38
N PHE A 122 -12.34 -0.18 -5.76
CA PHE A 122 -11.28 -1.00 -6.35
C PHE A 122 -11.38 -2.44 -5.92
N LEU A 123 -11.30 -3.34 -6.89
CA LEU A 123 -11.22 -4.78 -6.68
C LEU A 123 -9.91 -5.31 -7.26
N LEU A 124 -9.14 -6.01 -6.44
CA LEU A 124 -7.98 -6.76 -6.87
C LEU A 124 -8.40 -8.23 -7.02
N VAL A 125 -8.44 -8.72 -8.26
CA VAL A 125 -9.10 -10.00 -8.59
C VAL A 125 -8.24 -10.92 -9.45
N SER A 126 -8.59 -12.20 -9.49
CA SER A 126 -8.04 -13.22 -10.39
C SER A 126 -9.17 -13.91 -11.18
N GLY A 127 -8.86 -14.31 -12.40
CA GLY A 127 -9.78 -14.94 -13.33
C GLY A 127 -10.87 -13.99 -13.80
N PHE A 128 -10.54 -12.72 -14.03
CA PHE A 128 -11.48 -11.77 -14.61
C PHE A 128 -11.85 -12.18 -16.04
N THR A 129 -13.15 -12.34 -16.29
CA THR A 129 -13.71 -12.67 -17.61
C THR A 129 -14.75 -11.64 -18.06
N GLY A 130 -14.89 -10.54 -17.33
CA GLY A 130 -15.81 -9.47 -17.64
C GLY A 130 -15.33 -8.56 -18.77
N THR A 131 -16.08 -7.48 -19.00
CA THR A 131 -15.74 -6.45 -19.97
C THR A 131 -15.94 -5.07 -19.34
N VAL A 132 -15.05 -4.13 -19.65
CA VAL A 132 -15.21 -2.71 -19.30
C VAL A 132 -16.52 -2.15 -19.88
N ALA A 133 -17.11 -1.16 -19.21
CA ALA A 133 -18.39 -0.52 -19.52
C ALA A 133 -19.60 -1.48 -19.47
N THR A 134 -19.46 -2.62 -18.79
CA THR A 134 -20.59 -3.51 -18.50
C THR A 134 -21.04 -3.30 -17.07
N ASP A 135 -22.34 -3.06 -16.91
CA ASP A 135 -23.04 -3.03 -15.63
C ASP A 135 -23.31 -4.46 -15.15
N TYR A 136 -22.79 -4.80 -13.96
CA TYR A 136 -22.97 -6.09 -13.30
C TYR A 136 -23.94 -6.04 -12.11
N ASP A 137 -24.58 -4.90 -11.85
CA ASP A 137 -25.64 -4.68 -10.84
C ASP A 137 -26.82 -3.95 -11.49
N SER A 138 -27.58 -4.68 -12.31
CA SER A 138 -28.63 -4.08 -13.15
C SER A 138 -29.82 -3.55 -12.36
N ASP A 139 -29.98 -3.94 -11.09
CA ASP A 139 -31.02 -3.40 -10.20
C ASP A 139 -30.50 -2.36 -9.18
N ASN A 140 -29.19 -2.06 -9.23
CA ASN A 140 -28.49 -1.06 -8.43
C ASN A 140 -28.72 -1.29 -6.92
N ASP A 141 -28.60 -2.53 -6.45
CA ASP A 141 -28.81 -2.90 -5.04
C ASP A 141 -27.51 -2.97 -4.22
N GLY A 142 -26.36 -2.81 -4.86
CA GLY A 142 -25.01 -2.88 -4.28
C GLY A 142 -24.41 -4.27 -4.28
N VAL A 143 -25.00 -5.20 -5.02
CA VAL A 143 -24.54 -6.58 -5.15
C VAL A 143 -24.48 -6.93 -6.64
N PHE A 144 -23.36 -7.51 -7.08
CA PHE A 144 -23.29 -7.98 -8.46
C PHE A 144 -24.30 -9.12 -8.72
N ASP A 145 -25.17 -8.93 -9.71
CA ASP A 145 -26.04 -9.95 -10.31
C ASP A 145 -25.23 -11.12 -10.88
N SER A 146 -24.05 -10.81 -11.42
CA SER A 146 -23.09 -11.80 -11.88
C SER A 146 -21.66 -11.35 -11.62
N THR A 147 -20.89 -12.17 -10.91
CA THR A 147 -19.49 -11.86 -10.57
C THR A 147 -18.59 -12.08 -11.78
N PRO A 148 -17.88 -11.05 -12.28
CA PRO A 148 -17.07 -11.17 -13.51
C PRO A 148 -15.65 -11.72 -13.25
N TYR A 149 -15.38 -12.28 -12.08
CA TYR A 149 -14.09 -12.83 -11.68
C TYR A 149 -14.26 -14.09 -10.83
N SER A 150 -13.19 -14.87 -10.70
CA SER A 150 -13.22 -16.15 -9.96
C SER A 150 -12.75 -16.04 -8.50
N LEU A 151 -11.90 -15.06 -8.21
CA LEU A 151 -11.33 -14.83 -6.88
C LEU A 151 -11.18 -13.33 -6.63
N LEU A 152 -11.70 -12.87 -5.50
CA LEU A 152 -11.39 -11.56 -4.92
C LEU A 152 -10.20 -11.72 -3.96
N LEU A 153 -9.10 -11.00 -4.21
CA LEU A 153 -7.92 -11.01 -3.34
C LEU A 153 -8.03 -9.92 -2.28
N ASP A 154 -8.34 -8.70 -2.70
CA ASP A 154 -8.49 -7.53 -1.83
C ASP A 154 -9.42 -6.51 -2.48
N SER A 155 -9.99 -5.62 -1.67
CA SER A 155 -10.84 -4.54 -2.15
C SER A 155 -10.87 -3.39 -1.16
N VAL A 156 -11.15 -2.21 -1.69
CA VAL A 156 -11.33 -0.97 -0.93
C VAL A 156 -12.14 0.01 -1.77
N GLY A 157 -12.89 0.89 -1.12
CA GLY A 157 -13.71 1.89 -1.79
C GLY A 157 -14.12 2.98 -0.83
N TRP A 158 -14.78 4.01 -1.34
CA TRP A 158 -15.36 5.09 -0.55
C TRP A 158 -16.60 5.65 -1.26
N THR A 159 -17.27 6.60 -0.61
CA THR A 159 -18.41 7.32 -1.17
C THR A 159 -18.20 8.82 -1.03
N ASP A 160 -18.72 9.58 -1.99
CA ASP A 160 -18.80 11.03 -1.93
C ASP A 160 -20.07 11.54 -1.19
N GLY A 161 -20.96 10.62 -0.80
CA GLY A 161 -22.13 10.87 0.05
C GLY A 161 -23.46 10.94 -0.69
N GLY A 162 -23.53 10.58 -1.97
CA GLY A 162 -24.79 10.42 -2.68
C GLY A 162 -25.69 9.33 -2.06
N SER A 163 -26.96 9.67 -1.88
CA SER A 163 -27.92 8.80 -1.16
C SER A 163 -28.23 7.47 -1.88
N THR A 164 -27.90 7.40 -3.16
CA THR A 164 -28.15 6.24 -4.03
C THR A 164 -26.88 5.45 -4.30
N ASP A 165 -25.74 5.89 -3.81
CA ASP A 165 -24.46 5.33 -4.21
C ASP A 165 -24.26 3.95 -3.61
N LYS A 166 -23.36 3.20 -4.25
CA LYS A 166 -23.07 1.80 -3.94
C LYS A 166 -21.57 1.58 -3.86
N ASN A 167 -21.21 0.66 -2.98
CA ASN A 167 -19.84 0.19 -2.83
C ASN A 167 -19.86 -1.33 -2.93
N TYR A 168 -18.92 -1.89 -3.68
CA TYR A 168 -18.85 -3.33 -3.96
C TYR A 168 -17.77 -4.02 -3.12
N THR A 169 -17.53 -3.49 -1.92
CA THR A 169 -16.52 -3.96 -0.97
C THR A 169 -17.06 -3.90 0.46
N THR A 170 -16.42 -4.67 1.34
CA THR A 170 -16.61 -4.56 2.80
C THR A 170 -15.66 -3.52 3.43
N ALA A 171 -14.61 -3.10 2.71
CA ALA A 171 -13.67 -2.08 3.13
C ALA A 171 -14.09 -0.69 2.62
N VAL A 172 -15.27 -0.23 3.02
CA VAL A 172 -15.76 1.11 2.69
C VAL A 172 -15.13 2.14 3.62
N LEU A 173 -14.21 2.93 3.08
CA LEU A 173 -13.51 3.98 3.79
C LEU A 173 -14.40 5.22 3.90
N SER A 174 -14.22 5.94 5.00
CA SER A 174 -14.88 7.21 5.25
C SER A 174 -13.95 8.12 6.05
N GLN A 175 -14.22 9.41 5.97
CA GLN A 175 -13.53 10.44 6.74
C GLN A 175 -14.53 11.34 7.45
N SER A 176 -14.03 12.24 8.29
CA SER A 176 -14.86 13.14 9.09
C SER A 176 -15.70 14.12 8.26
N SER A 177 -15.28 14.47 7.05
CA SER A 177 -15.98 15.38 6.13
C SER A 177 -15.43 15.26 4.71
N GLY A 178 -16.29 15.27 3.68
CA GLY A 178 -15.89 15.25 2.28
C GLY A 178 -15.55 13.85 1.75
N THR A 179 -15.05 13.80 0.52
CA THR A 179 -14.57 12.59 -0.17
C THR A 179 -13.06 12.49 0.01
N PRO A 180 -12.51 11.31 0.36
CA PRO A 180 -11.06 11.15 0.46
C PRO A 180 -10.32 11.45 -0.84
N ASP A 181 -9.22 12.19 -0.73
CA ASP A 181 -8.28 12.38 -1.86
C ASP A 181 -7.45 11.11 -2.10
N GLY A 182 -7.14 10.41 -1.01
CA GLY A 182 -6.40 9.16 -1.04
C GLY A 182 -6.50 8.35 0.25
N ALA A 183 -5.91 7.16 0.19
CA ALA A 183 -5.84 6.24 1.30
C ALA A 183 -4.59 5.37 1.21
N PHE A 184 -4.06 4.95 2.36
CA PHE A 184 -2.98 3.98 2.43
C PHE A 184 -3.26 2.92 3.49
N ARG A 185 -2.79 1.71 3.22
CA ARG A 185 -2.82 0.58 4.13
C ARG A 185 -1.88 0.84 5.30
N ILE A 186 -2.29 0.51 6.53
CA ILE A 186 -1.45 0.65 7.71
C ILE A 186 -0.22 -0.23 7.55
N PHE A 187 0.96 0.33 7.78
CA PHE A 187 2.23 -0.39 7.63
C PHE A 187 2.22 -1.72 8.39
N GLY A 188 2.50 -2.81 7.66
CA GLY A 188 2.55 -4.17 8.21
C GLY A 188 1.19 -4.85 8.41
N ASP A 189 0.06 -4.19 8.14
CA ASP A 189 -1.26 -4.82 8.18
C ASP A 189 -1.57 -5.52 6.85
N SER A 190 -1.66 -6.85 6.88
CA SER A 190 -1.95 -7.68 5.71
C SER A 190 -3.41 -8.15 5.63
N THR A 191 -4.32 -7.54 6.36
CA THR A 191 -5.74 -7.95 6.40
C THR A 191 -6.46 -7.41 5.17
N ALA A 192 -6.79 -8.30 4.23
CA ALA A 192 -7.58 -7.96 3.04
C ALA A 192 -9.03 -7.59 3.40
N ASN A 193 -9.66 -6.74 2.58
CA ASN A 193 -11.08 -6.38 2.67
C ASN A 193 -11.49 -5.85 4.07
N SER A 194 -10.62 -5.05 4.71
CA SER A 194 -10.87 -4.52 6.06
C SER A 194 -10.69 -3.02 6.12
N THR A 195 -11.73 -2.29 6.56
CA THR A 195 -11.64 -0.84 6.82
C THR A 195 -10.63 -0.50 7.91
N SER A 196 -10.40 -1.39 8.88
CA SER A 196 -9.45 -1.16 9.98
C SER A 196 -8.00 -1.12 9.53
N SER A 197 -7.72 -1.58 8.31
CA SER A 197 -6.38 -1.70 7.75
C SER A 197 -5.96 -0.48 6.95
N TRP A 198 -6.80 0.55 6.87
CA TRP A 198 -6.55 1.74 6.06
C TRP A 198 -6.59 3.01 6.89
N ILE A 199 -5.83 4.00 6.43
CA ILE A 199 -5.99 5.41 6.75
C ILE A 199 -6.38 6.11 5.44
N ALA A 200 -7.54 6.76 5.44
CA ALA A 200 -8.00 7.63 4.35
C ALA A 200 -8.07 9.09 4.82
N GLY A 201 -8.00 10.03 3.90
CA GLY A 201 -8.21 11.45 4.19
C GLY A 201 -8.07 12.35 2.97
N ASP A 202 -8.47 13.61 3.13
CA ASP A 202 -8.03 14.70 2.24
C ASP A 202 -6.50 14.85 2.36
N LEU A 203 -5.86 15.22 1.26
CA LEU A 203 -4.50 15.71 1.28
C LEU A 203 -4.48 17.18 1.68
N VAL A 204 -3.41 17.61 2.33
CA VAL A 204 -3.25 19.01 2.71
C VAL A 204 -3.21 19.89 1.44
N ASP A 205 -4.25 20.69 1.24
CA ASP A 205 -4.27 21.76 0.24
C ASP A 205 -3.89 23.11 0.88
N GLY A 206 -3.26 24.00 0.11
CA GLY A 206 -2.85 25.33 0.59
C GLY A 206 -4.00 26.32 0.80
N GLY A 207 -5.27 25.88 0.78
CA GLY A 207 -6.47 26.70 0.96
C GLY A 207 -6.81 27.65 -0.20
N THR A 208 -6.07 27.60 -1.30
CA THR A 208 -6.37 28.36 -2.52
C THR A 208 -5.95 27.54 -3.73
N PRO A 209 -6.86 27.18 -4.66
CA PRO A 209 -6.48 26.56 -5.92
C PRO A 209 -5.51 27.50 -6.61
N SER A 210 -4.24 27.15 -6.60
CA SER A 210 -3.20 27.97 -7.19
C SER A 210 -2.48 27.13 -8.22
N VAL A 211 -1.94 27.76 -9.25
CA VAL A 211 -1.03 27.12 -10.22
C VAL A 211 0.24 26.54 -9.54
N PHE A 212 0.34 26.67 -8.20
CA PHE A 212 1.37 26.12 -7.33
C PHE A 212 0.81 25.17 -6.26
N ASP A 213 -0.35 24.54 -6.46
CA ASP A 213 -0.64 23.26 -5.79
C ASP A 213 0.44 22.29 -6.28
N VAL A 214 1.55 22.27 -5.56
CA VAL A 214 2.71 21.45 -5.91
C VAL A 214 2.27 20.00 -5.69
N PRO A 215 2.51 19.10 -6.65
CA PRO A 215 2.42 17.65 -6.47
C PRO A 215 3.43 17.14 -5.43
N GLY A 216 3.31 17.58 -4.18
CA GLY A 216 4.35 17.44 -3.18
C GLY A 216 3.85 17.37 -1.75
N ASP A 217 2.60 17.75 -1.47
CA ASP A 217 2.01 17.49 -0.16
C ASP A 217 1.16 16.21 -0.21
N LEU A 218 1.82 15.11 0.12
CA LEU A 218 1.18 13.81 0.31
C LEU A 218 0.72 13.61 1.76
N LEU A 219 0.79 14.65 2.60
CA LEU A 219 0.32 14.60 3.97
C LEU A 219 -1.21 14.54 3.99
N ILE A 220 -1.74 13.67 4.84
CA ILE A 220 -3.16 13.63 5.17
C ILE A 220 -3.50 14.83 6.05
N ASP A 221 -4.55 15.59 5.69
CA ASP A 221 -5.19 16.53 6.60
C ASP A 221 -5.89 15.75 7.72
N GLU A 222 -5.25 15.71 8.88
CA GLU A 222 -5.75 14.97 10.05
C GLU A 222 -7.11 15.47 10.56
N THR A 223 -7.55 16.67 10.16
CA THR A 223 -8.89 17.19 10.49
C THR A 223 -9.99 16.60 9.60
N LYS A 224 -9.60 16.06 8.44
CA LYS A 224 -10.45 15.45 7.41
C LYS A 224 -10.00 14.04 7.05
N ALA A 225 -9.75 13.23 8.08
CA ALA A 225 -9.25 11.87 7.92
C ALA A 225 -10.19 10.84 8.55
N SER A 226 -9.97 9.59 8.20
CA SER A 226 -10.56 8.42 8.82
C SER A 226 -10.23 8.35 10.32
N SER A 227 -11.09 7.68 11.09
CA SER A 227 -10.89 7.50 12.55
C SER A 227 -9.64 6.70 12.93
N ASN A 228 -9.01 6.03 11.96
CA ASN A 228 -7.84 5.19 12.19
C ASN A 228 -6.54 6.01 12.27
N ILE A 229 -6.59 7.28 11.90
CA ILE A 229 -5.43 8.17 11.99
C ILE A 229 -5.05 8.44 13.45
N THR A 230 -3.76 8.52 13.72
CA THR A 230 -3.26 9.01 15.02
C THR A 230 -3.00 10.52 14.90
N PRO A 231 -3.67 11.37 15.70
CA PRO A 231 -3.42 12.81 15.65
C PRO A 231 -1.96 13.17 15.96
N GLY A 232 -1.42 14.11 15.20
CA GLY A 232 -0.03 14.55 15.25
C GLY A 232 0.97 13.54 14.68
N SER A 233 0.51 12.56 13.89
CA SER A 233 1.38 11.55 13.32
C SER A 233 2.15 12.07 12.11
N GLY A 234 1.57 13.00 11.34
CA GLY A 234 2.14 13.38 10.05
C GLY A 234 2.01 12.25 9.01
N ALA A 235 0.89 11.52 9.08
CA ALA A 235 0.52 10.50 8.11
C ALA A 235 0.60 11.04 6.68
N ALA A 236 1.18 10.26 5.78
CA ALA A 236 1.38 10.64 4.39
C ALA A 236 1.26 9.43 3.47
N LEU A 237 0.85 9.67 2.22
CA LEU A 237 1.08 8.71 1.14
C LEU A 237 2.57 8.65 0.81
N THR A 238 3.05 7.48 0.40
CA THR A 238 4.45 7.18 0.16
C THR A 238 4.62 6.34 -1.11
N PRO A 239 4.15 6.84 -2.28
CA PRO A 239 4.07 6.07 -3.52
C PRO A 239 5.43 5.49 -3.91
N GLY A 240 5.45 4.17 -4.04
CA GLY A 240 6.63 3.39 -4.35
C GLY A 240 7.59 3.18 -3.19
N SER A 241 7.19 3.46 -1.96
CA SER A 241 7.96 3.23 -0.73
C SER A 241 7.13 2.47 0.31
N GLU A 242 7.74 2.11 1.44
CA GLU A 242 6.98 1.54 2.55
C GLU A 242 5.98 2.55 3.10
N ASN A 243 4.73 2.09 3.30
CA ASN A 243 3.67 2.91 3.89
C ASN A 243 4.09 3.53 5.21
N PHE A 244 3.54 4.70 5.48
CA PHE A 244 3.77 5.42 6.71
C PHE A 244 3.51 4.55 7.96
N SER A 245 4.54 4.41 8.81
CA SER A 245 4.52 3.54 9.99
C SER A 245 4.32 4.27 11.32
N GLY A 246 4.15 5.60 11.30
CA GLY A 246 4.07 6.40 12.53
C GLY A 246 5.42 6.66 13.21
N ALA A 247 6.48 5.96 12.80
CA ALA A 247 7.84 6.27 13.22
C ALA A 247 8.43 7.30 12.25
N ALA A 248 8.95 8.41 12.77
CA ALA A 248 9.81 9.29 11.99
C ALA A 248 10.85 8.45 11.25
N ALA A 249 11.03 8.67 9.94
CA ALA A 249 12.08 8.02 9.17
C ALA A 249 13.38 8.02 9.98
N PRO A 250 14.14 6.92 10.06
CA PRO A 250 15.33 6.88 10.88
C PRO A 250 16.27 8.00 10.42
N GLU A 251 16.46 9.00 11.29
CA GLU A 251 17.42 10.08 11.09
C GLU A 251 18.75 9.47 10.60
N PRO A 252 19.37 10.00 9.53
CA PRO A 252 20.59 9.44 8.99
C PRO A 252 21.61 9.33 10.12
N SER A 253 22.03 8.10 10.39
CA SER A 253 22.77 7.76 11.60
C SER A 253 24.03 8.61 11.67
N ARG A 254 24.04 9.63 12.53
CA ARG A 254 25.29 10.31 12.89
C ARG A 254 26.08 9.30 13.70
N ILE A 255 26.97 8.55 13.03
CA ILE A 255 27.98 7.72 13.65
C ILE A 255 28.83 8.65 14.52
N LEU A 256 28.47 8.74 15.81
CA LEU A 256 29.26 9.44 16.81
C LEU A 256 30.36 8.49 17.25
N LEU A 257 31.49 8.54 16.53
CA LEU A 257 32.69 7.78 16.85
C LEU A 257 33.26 8.28 18.18
N THR A 258 32.84 7.68 19.29
CA THR A 258 33.42 7.96 20.61
C THR A 258 34.72 7.16 20.76
N LEU A 259 35.83 7.80 20.40
CA LEU A 259 37.16 7.26 20.60
C LEU A 259 37.50 7.25 22.10
N THR A 260 37.37 6.10 22.77
CA THR A 260 37.88 5.93 24.14
C THR A 260 39.36 5.51 24.08
N ALA A 261 40.25 6.41 24.47
CA ALA A 261 41.67 6.12 24.62
C ALA A 261 41.91 5.29 25.90
N LEU A 262 42.32 4.03 25.74
CA LEU A 262 42.73 3.17 26.86
C LEU A 262 44.23 3.39 27.15
N CYS A 263 44.54 4.14 28.21
CA CYS A 263 45.91 4.34 28.67
C CYS A 263 46.36 3.15 29.53
N ALA A 264 47.19 2.26 28.97
CA ALA A 264 47.83 1.18 29.71
C ALA A 264 49.20 1.64 30.22
N THR A 265 49.33 1.85 31.54
CA THR A 265 50.64 1.91 32.21
C THR A 265 50.87 0.62 32.98
N SER A 266 51.95 -0.07 32.62
CA SER A 266 52.32 -1.40 33.09
C SER A 266 53.14 -1.34 34.37
N PHE A 267 52.68 -1.98 35.44
CA PHE A 267 53.49 -2.24 36.63
C PHE A 267 54.17 -3.61 36.52
N ARG A 268 55.46 -3.61 36.19
CA ARG A 268 56.32 -4.79 36.14
C ARG A 268 56.77 -5.13 37.58
N ARG A 269 56.13 -6.11 38.23
CA ARG A 269 56.63 -6.71 39.48
C ARG A 269 57.48 -7.95 39.17
N ARG A 270 58.81 -7.83 39.27
CA ARG A 270 59.72 -8.99 39.33
C ARG A 270 59.58 -9.68 40.70
N ARG A 271 59.41 -11.01 40.70
CA ARG A 271 59.46 -11.87 41.89
C ARG A 271 60.89 -11.94 42.44
N ARG A 272 60.98 -12.11 43.76
CA ARG A 272 62.18 -12.22 44.61
C ARG A 272 63.03 -13.48 44.31
N SER A 273 64.32 -13.39 44.58
CA SER A 273 65.04 -14.39 45.39
C SER A 273 65.11 -13.85 46.83
#